data_AF-A0A958L504-F1
#
_entry.id   AF-A0A958L504-F1
#
_cell.length_a   1.000
_cell.length_b   1.000
_cell.length_c   1.000
_cell.angle_alpha   90.00
_cell.angle_beta   90.00
_cell.angle_gamma   90.00
#
_symmetry.space_group_name_H-M   'P 1'
#
loop_
_entity.id
_entity.type
_entity.pdbx_description
1 polymer ?
#
loop_
_entity_poly.entity_id
_entity_poly.type
_entity_poly.pdbx_seq_one_letter_code
_entity_poly.pdbx_strand_id
1 'polypeptide(L)'
;ESEIVRAVAHFLFENPSPASLAYLFAWLEGGKGEPEVRAQVVSKALALSKTDMSTALHVLLPQLPGAVGDGLRWFSTGPTSESWRSVALEKLLELLLHPESVSWLQFEQAADLLRFPQAPVREKGIQRLKVELHDTRSTQELIDVLSTPSTQVKREQVVLLLLALESKGEAQYSFLAKWFETDPDPSLVFALLLSRRSIEGLDPFSVEAARYLIDKHLAPTVEQLEALASHPEALARALGYQYLDASVPAHRRILEAMIQVEPSSRVRDRLRQKLELADERLKGQGRK
;
A
#
# COMPACT_ATOMS: atom_id res chain seq x y z
N GLU A 1 -5.77 -16.32 26.60
CA GLU A 1 -5.29 -15.15 25.82
C GLU A 1 -6.26 -13.96 25.85
N SER A 2 -7.59 -14.15 25.77
CA SER A 2 -8.60 -13.07 25.80
C SER A 2 -8.69 -12.23 27.10
N GLU A 3 -8.42 -12.81 28.27
CA GLU A 3 -8.52 -12.09 29.57
C GLU A 3 -7.27 -11.26 29.92
N ILE A 4 -6.12 -11.64 29.37
CA ILE A 4 -4.80 -10.99 29.58
C ILE A 4 -4.79 -9.60 28.97
N VAL A 5 -5.34 -9.51 27.76
CA VAL A 5 -5.39 -8.29 26.95
C VAL A 5 -6.41 -7.31 27.54
N ARG A 6 -7.55 -7.80 28.05
CA ARG A 6 -8.50 -6.97 28.83
C ARG A 6 -7.86 -6.42 30.10
N ALA A 7 -7.00 -7.18 30.77
CA ALA A 7 -6.34 -6.74 32.00
C ALA A 7 -5.27 -5.66 31.74
N VAL A 8 -4.53 -5.72 30.63
CA VAL A 8 -3.55 -4.69 30.22
C VAL A 8 -4.24 -3.40 29.77
N ALA A 9 -5.34 -3.50 29.02
CA ALA A 9 -6.17 -2.34 28.69
C ALA A 9 -6.80 -1.73 29.96
N HIS A 10 -7.36 -2.54 30.85
CA HIS A 10 -7.92 -2.04 32.12
C HIS A 10 -6.84 -1.42 33.05
N PHE A 11 -5.60 -1.92 33.00
CA PHE A 11 -4.44 -1.37 33.72
C PHE A 11 -4.04 0.02 33.24
N LEU A 12 -4.04 0.23 31.91
CA LEU A 12 -3.68 1.52 31.31
C LEU A 12 -4.83 2.55 31.36
N PHE A 13 -6.10 2.10 31.39
CA PHE A 13 -7.22 2.97 31.06
C PHE A 13 -8.27 3.22 32.17
N GLU A 14 -8.43 2.40 33.22
CA GLU A 14 -9.57 2.61 34.16
C GLU A 14 -9.27 2.69 35.67
N ASN A 15 -8.17 2.12 36.17
CA ASN A 15 -7.53 2.39 37.48
C ASN A 15 -6.51 1.27 37.74
N PRO A 16 -5.28 1.57 38.21
CA PRO A 16 -4.30 0.54 38.50
C PRO A 16 -4.71 -0.26 39.75
N SER A 17 -5.29 -1.44 39.55
CA SER A 17 -5.55 -2.38 40.64
C SER A 17 -4.32 -3.27 40.89
N PRO A 18 -4.11 -3.78 42.12
CA PRO A 18 -3.01 -4.71 42.43
C PRO A 18 -2.99 -5.97 41.56
N ALA A 19 -4.16 -6.45 41.09
CA ALA A 19 -4.26 -7.61 40.21
C ALA A 19 -3.78 -7.31 38.78
N SER A 20 -3.99 -6.08 38.31
CA SER A 20 -3.59 -5.60 36.99
C SER A 20 -2.06 -5.45 36.88
N LEU A 21 -1.42 -5.03 37.98
CA LEU A 21 0.04 -5.01 38.12
C LEU A 21 0.62 -6.42 38.07
N ALA A 22 0.07 -7.36 38.86
CA ALA A 22 0.52 -8.75 38.89
C ALA A 22 0.50 -9.43 37.51
N TYR A 23 -0.41 -9.01 36.62
CA TYR A 23 -0.54 -9.55 35.28
C TYR A 23 0.47 -8.96 34.27
N LEU A 24 0.73 -7.65 34.35
CA LEU A 24 1.82 -7.00 33.59
C LEU A 24 3.18 -7.59 34.01
N PHE A 25 3.35 -7.89 35.30
CA PHE A 25 4.50 -8.62 35.84
C PHE A 25 4.62 -10.03 35.24
N ALA A 26 3.52 -10.78 35.07
CA ALA A 26 3.54 -12.10 34.44
C ALA A 26 3.93 -12.07 32.95
N TRP A 27 3.53 -11.04 32.19
CA TRP A 27 3.98 -10.85 30.80
C TRP A 27 5.46 -10.47 30.72
N LEU A 28 5.90 -9.59 31.62
CA LEU A 28 7.31 -9.24 31.75
C LEU A 28 8.12 -10.48 32.09
N GLU A 29 7.70 -11.33 33.03
CA GLU A 29 8.37 -12.60 33.40
C GLU A 29 8.54 -13.59 32.23
N GLY A 30 7.69 -13.53 31.19
CA GLY A 30 7.82 -14.36 29.97
C GLY A 30 8.84 -13.86 28.94
N GLY A 31 9.33 -12.62 29.07
CA GLY A 31 10.35 -12.02 28.20
C GLY A 31 11.78 -12.21 28.72
N LYS A 32 12.77 -12.24 27.81
CA LYS A 32 14.21 -12.38 28.16
C LYS A 32 14.89 -11.10 28.70
N GLY A 33 14.20 -10.31 29.52
CA GLY A 33 14.76 -9.11 30.18
C GLY A 33 14.98 -9.33 31.68
N GLU A 34 15.75 -8.47 32.35
CA GLU A 34 15.85 -8.47 33.82
C GLU A 34 14.62 -7.76 34.45
N PRO A 35 14.03 -8.30 35.55
CA PRO A 35 12.83 -7.76 36.20
C PRO A 35 12.91 -6.28 36.61
N GLU A 36 14.09 -5.81 37.03
CA GLU A 36 14.31 -4.43 37.50
C GLU A 36 14.26 -3.40 36.36
N VAL A 37 14.82 -3.75 35.19
CA VAL A 37 14.77 -2.91 33.98
C VAL A 37 13.32 -2.74 33.53
N ARG A 38 12.54 -3.81 33.64
CA ARG A 38 11.13 -3.84 33.25
C ARG A 38 10.24 -2.98 34.14
N ALA A 39 10.43 -3.05 35.46
CA ALA A 39 9.73 -2.19 36.42
C ALA A 39 10.07 -0.70 36.26
N GLN A 40 11.33 -0.37 35.92
CA GLN A 40 11.75 1.00 35.66
C GLN A 40 11.15 1.58 34.38
N VAL A 41 11.04 0.80 33.31
CA VAL A 41 10.46 1.25 32.03
C VAL A 41 8.99 1.58 32.18
N VAL A 42 8.22 0.74 32.88
CA VAL A 42 6.78 0.96 33.12
C VAL A 42 6.55 2.17 34.03
N SER A 43 7.30 2.28 35.12
CA SER A 43 7.27 3.43 36.04
C SER A 43 7.60 4.75 35.33
N LYS A 44 8.64 4.75 34.48
CA LYS A 44 9.00 5.93 33.67
C LYS A 44 7.95 6.25 32.62
N ALA A 45 7.39 5.24 31.93
CA ALA A 45 6.34 5.46 30.93
C ALA A 45 5.08 6.10 31.55
N LEU A 46 4.67 5.64 32.74
CA LEU A 46 3.57 6.22 33.53
C LEU A 46 3.87 7.64 34.02
N ALA A 47 5.13 7.94 34.38
CA ALA A 47 5.52 9.29 34.76
C ALA A 47 5.59 10.25 33.55
N LEU A 48 5.91 9.72 32.37
CA LEU A 48 6.11 10.48 31.13
C LEU A 48 4.84 10.65 30.30
N SER A 49 3.76 9.92 30.59
CA SER A 49 2.48 10.10 29.88
C SER A 49 1.84 11.48 30.12
N LYS A 50 2.33 12.21 31.13
CA LYS A 50 1.98 13.62 31.43
C LYS A 50 2.93 14.65 30.78
N THR A 51 4.00 14.21 30.12
CA THR A 51 4.97 15.07 29.43
C THR A 51 4.79 15.03 27.92
N ASP A 52 5.39 15.98 27.19
CA ASP A 52 5.31 15.97 25.73
C ASP A 52 5.91 14.68 25.14
N MET A 53 5.35 14.22 24.02
CA MET A 53 5.70 12.95 23.38
C MET A 53 7.20 12.84 23.06
N SER A 54 7.84 13.96 22.68
CA SER A 54 9.27 13.97 22.35
C SER A 54 10.12 13.68 23.59
N THR A 55 9.78 14.27 24.73
CA THR A 55 10.46 14.02 26.00
C THR A 55 10.26 12.57 26.45
N ALA A 56 9.03 12.06 26.35
CA ALA A 56 8.70 10.69 26.71
C ALA A 56 9.48 9.67 25.86
N LEU A 57 9.54 9.89 24.54
CA LEU A 57 10.26 9.02 23.62
C LEU A 57 11.78 9.09 23.82
N HIS A 58 12.36 10.27 24.10
CA HIS A 58 13.79 10.39 24.38
C HIS A 58 14.23 9.57 25.59
N VAL A 59 13.37 9.44 26.62
CA VAL A 59 13.69 8.65 27.81
C VAL A 59 13.43 7.16 27.60
N LEU A 60 12.39 6.79 26.84
CA LEU A 60 11.96 5.40 26.67
C LEU A 60 12.71 4.66 25.56
N LEU A 61 13.01 5.31 24.43
CA LEU A 61 13.63 4.66 23.27
C LEU A 61 14.97 3.96 23.57
N PRO A 62 15.89 4.51 24.40
CA PRO A 62 17.13 3.82 24.76
C PRO A 62 16.91 2.55 25.59
N GLN A 63 15.75 2.42 26.24
CA GLN A 63 15.42 1.34 27.19
C GLN A 63 14.52 0.26 26.58
N LEU A 64 14.01 0.47 25.36
CA LEU A 64 13.10 -0.44 24.67
C LEU A 64 13.82 -1.11 23.48
N PRO A 65 14.49 -2.25 23.67
CA PRO A 65 15.04 -3.01 22.57
C PRO A 65 13.96 -3.73 21.75
N GLY A 66 14.21 -3.93 20.47
CA GLY A 66 13.39 -4.75 19.58
C GLY A 66 12.18 -4.02 18.97
N ALA A 67 11.18 -4.80 18.56
CA ALA A 67 10.11 -4.34 17.68
C ALA A 67 9.34 -3.11 18.19
N VAL A 68 9.10 -3.02 19.50
CA VAL A 68 8.37 -1.88 20.11
C VAL A 68 9.19 -0.60 20.04
N GLY A 69 10.49 -0.66 20.35
CA GLY A 69 11.39 0.50 20.26
C GLY A 69 11.56 0.98 18.82
N ASP A 70 11.70 0.05 17.87
CA ASP A 70 11.77 0.38 16.44
C ASP A 70 10.46 0.98 15.93
N GLY A 71 9.31 0.48 16.41
CA GLY A 71 8.00 1.01 16.08
C GLY A 71 7.76 2.43 16.60
N LEU A 72 8.12 2.70 17.86
CA LEU A 72 8.05 4.05 18.44
C LEU A 72 8.99 5.02 17.72
N ARG A 73 10.16 4.55 17.28
CA ARG A 73 11.09 5.34 16.47
C ARG A 73 10.46 5.73 15.14
N TRP A 74 9.76 4.79 14.48
CA TRP A 74 9.07 5.07 13.21
C TRP A 74 8.04 6.21 13.32
N PHE A 75 7.30 6.32 14.43
CA PHE A 75 6.34 7.43 14.62
C PHE A 75 7.01 8.79 14.89
N SER A 76 8.25 8.78 15.36
CA SER A 76 8.99 9.99 15.73
C SER A 76 10.02 10.43 14.69
N THR A 77 10.38 9.55 13.75
CA THR A 77 11.37 9.84 12.72
C THR A 77 10.76 9.75 11.33
N GLY A 78 11.11 10.71 10.46
CA GLY A 78 10.75 10.69 9.05
C GLY A 78 9.56 11.60 8.66
N PRO A 79 9.16 11.55 7.37
CA PRO A 79 8.21 12.49 6.77
C PRO A 79 6.76 12.30 7.22
N THR A 80 6.44 11.20 7.89
CA THR A 80 5.11 10.94 8.48
C THR A 80 4.96 11.56 9.87
N SER A 81 6.05 11.88 10.57
CA SER A 81 6.02 12.22 12.01
C SER A 81 5.07 13.36 12.40
N GLU A 82 4.77 14.30 11.50
CA GLU A 82 3.89 15.43 11.80
C GLU A 82 2.44 15.01 12.13
N SER A 83 1.87 14.05 11.39
CA SER A 83 0.50 13.53 11.64
C SER A 83 0.40 12.70 12.93
N TRP A 84 1.54 12.24 13.44
CA TRP A 84 1.64 11.38 14.62
C TRP A 84 2.03 12.16 15.89
N ARG A 85 2.54 13.39 15.77
CA ARG A 85 2.92 14.23 16.93
C ARG A 85 1.78 14.55 17.89
N SER A 86 0.56 14.65 17.37
CA SER A 86 -0.64 14.91 18.17
C SER A 86 -1.23 13.64 18.79
N VAL A 87 -0.70 12.46 18.46
CA VAL A 87 -1.17 11.19 19.02
C VAL A 87 -0.46 10.95 20.35
N ALA A 88 -1.24 10.77 21.42
CA ALA A 88 -0.70 10.46 22.74
C ALA A 88 0.13 9.17 22.69
N LEU A 89 1.24 9.12 23.45
CA LEU A 89 2.11 7.95 23.52
C LEU A 89 1.35 6.66 23.88
N GLU A 90 0.36 6.76 24.76
CA GLU A 90 -0.52 5.66 25.17
C GLU A 90 -1.23 5.01 23.96
N LYS A 91 -1.71 5.84 23.04
CA LYS A 91 -2.34 5.38 21.79
C LYS A 91 -1.33 4.74 20.85
N LEU A 92 -0.12 5.28 20.75
CA LEU A 92 0.95 4.65 19.95
C LEU A 92 1.33 3.28 20.51
N LEU A 93 1.43 3.14 21.83
CA LEU A 93 1.69 1.86 22.49
C LEU A 93 0.53 0.88 22.30
N GLU A 94 -0.72 1.35 22.40
CA GLU A 94 -1.90 0.54 22.08
C GLU A 94 -1.82 -0.01 20.65
N LEU A 95 -1.49 0.84 19.67
CA LEU A 95 -1.36 0.42 18.27
C LEU A 95 -0.26 -0.62 18.05
N LEU A 96 0.87 -0.50 18.75
CA LEU A 96 1.99 -1.43 18.63
C LEU A 96 1.73 -2.79 19.30
N LEU A 97 0.96 -2.80 20.39
CA LEU A 97 0.77 -3.99 21.23
C LEU A 97 -0.56 -4.71 20.95
N HIS A 98 -1.61 -3.95 20.64
CA HIS A 98 -2.99 -4.39 20.42
C HIS A 98 -3.62 -3.69 19.21
N PRO A 99 -3.03 -3.83 18.01
CA PRO A 99 -3.56 -3.17 16.80
C PRO A 99 -5.05 -3.48 16.58
N GLU A 100 -5.54 -4.65 16.98
CA GLU A 100 -6.94 -5.04 16.90
C GLU A 100 -7.90 -4.11 17.66
N SER A 101 -7.51 -3.57 18.83
CA SER A 101 -8.37 -2.73 19.67
C SER A 101 -8.49 -1.29 19.18
N VAL A 102 -7.57 -0.84 18.32
CA VAL A 102 -7.48 0.55 17.89
C VAL A 102 -8.72 0.94 17.07
N SER A 103 -9.43 1.97 17.52
CA SER A 103 -10.60 2.55 16.82
C SER A 103 -10.43 4.03 16.46
N TRP A 104 -9.40 4.68 17.00
CA TRP A 104 -9.17 6.12 16.89
C TRP A 104 -8.36 6.54 15.65
N LEU A 105 -7.92 5.58 14.83
CA LEU A 105 -7.03 5.82 13.71
C LEU A 105 -7.70 6.68 12.62
N GLN A 106 -7.11 7.83 12.32
CA GLN A 106 -7.57 8.71 11.24
C GLN A 106 -7.19 8.14 9.87
N PHE A 107 -7.82 8.64 8.80
CA PHE A 107 -7.60 8.14 7.44
C PHE A 107 -6.14 8.28 7.00
N GLU A 108 -5.54 9.45 7.18
CA GLU A 108 -4.15 9.72 6.80
C GLU A 108 -3.16 8.92 7.64
N GLN A 109 -3.51 8.66 8.91
CA GLN A 109 -2.71 7.80 9.77
C GLN A 109 -2.81 6.34 9.30
N ALA A 110 -4.00 5.87 8.90
CA ALA A 110 -4.15 4.54 8.32
C ALA A 110 -3.39 4.38 7.00
N ALA A 111 -3.35 5.43 6.18
CA ALA A 111 -2.52 5.49 4.97
C ALA A 111 -1.03 5.39 5.31
N ASP A 112 -0.56 6.11 6.33
CA ASP A 112 0.83 6.03 6.80
C ASP A 112 1.20 4.59 7.24
N LEU A 113 0.26 3.87 7.87
CA LEU A 113 0.48 2.50 8.35
C LEU A 113 0.61 1.44 7.26
N LEU A 114 0.23 1.70 6.00
CA LEU A 114 0.40 0.74 4.90
C LEU A 114 1.85 0.27 4.73
N ARG A 115 2.81 1.11 5.14
CA ARG A 115 4.25 0.82 5.06
C ARG A 115 4.91 0.56 6.41
N PHE A 116 4.11 0.39 7.47
CA PHE A 116 4.65 0.15 8.81
C PHE A 116 5.46 -1.17 8.83
N PRO A 117 6.61 -1.27 9.55
CA PRO A 117 7.44 -2.48 9.50
C PRO A 117 6.76 -3.75 10.03
N GLN A 118 5.91 -3.61 11.05
CA GLN A 118 5.23 -4.74 11.69
C GLN A 118 3.93 -5.09 10.95
N ALA A 119 3.78 -6.36 10.55
CA ALA A 119 2.62 -6.82 9.80
C ALA A 119 1.26 -6.62 10.52
N PRO A 120 1.12 -6.88 11.84
CA PRO A 120 -0.15 -6.64 12.53
C PRO A 120 -0.61 -5.17 12.51
N VAL A 121 0.34 -4.24 12.58
CA VAL A 121 0.07 -2.80 12.52
C VAL A 121 -0.30 -2.37 11.10
N ARG A 122 0.37 -2.91 10.06
CA ARG A 122 -0.04 -2.69 8.66
C ARG A 122 -1.46 -3.16 8.42
N GLU A 123 -1.77 -4.38 8.86
CA GLU A 123 -3.08 -4.99 8.70
C GLU A 123 -4.17 -4.11 9.34
N LYS A 124 -3.88 -3.48 10.49
CA LYS A 124 -4.81 -2.54 11.08
C LYS A 124 -5.06 -1.30 10.22
N GLY A 125 -4.01 -0.73 9.63
CA GLY A 125 -4.13 0.36 8.65
C GLY A 125 -4.97 -0.04 7.45
N ILE A 126 -4.70 -1.22 6.88
CA ILE A 126 -5.45 -1.81 5.76
C ILE A 126 -6.93 -1.97 6.12
N GLN A 127 -7.24 -2.56 7.28
CA GLN A 127 -8.62 -2.74 7.74
C GLN A 127 -9.36 -1.40 7.90
N ARG A 128 -8.69 -0.39 8.46
CA ARG A 128 -9.28 0.94 8.62
C ARG A 128 -9.58 1.57 7.25
N LEU A 129 -8.66 1.47 6.30
CA LEU A 129 -8.84 1.99 4.94
C LEU A 129 -9.94 1.26 4.18
N LYS A 130 -10.07 -0.07 4.32
CA LYS A 130 -11.15 -0.85 3.71
C LYS A 130 -12.54 -0.41 4.18
N VAL A 131 -12.65 -0.04 5.45
CA VAL A 131 -13.91 0.50 6.00
C VAL A 131 -14.24 1.86 5.38
N GLU A 132 -13.28 2.78 5.33
CA GLU A 132 -13.48 4.15 4.82
C GLU A 132 -13.70 4.18 3.29
N LEU A 133 -12.93 3.41 2.53
CA LEU A 133 -12.97 3.40 1.06
C LEU A 133 -14.03 2.48 0.46
N HIS A 134 -14.88 1.87 1.30
CA HIS A 134 -15.81 0.81 0.95
C HIS A 134 -15.11 -0.42 0.35
N ASP A 135 -15.09 -1.51 1.11
CA ASP A 135 -14.35 -2.76 0.85
C ASP A 135 -14.74 -3.45 -0.48
N THR A 136 -14.28 -2.88 -1.58
CA THR A 136 -14.48 -3.33 -2.95
C THR A 136 -13.23 -4.03 -3.42
N ARG A 137 -13.38 -5.01 -4.32
CA ARG A 137 -12.26 -5.76 -4.88
C ARG A 137 -11.16 -4.84 -5.45
N SER A 138 -11.55 -3.79 -6.18
CA SER A 138 -10.61 -2.82 -6.73
C SER A 138 -9.83 -2.06 -5.64
N THR A 139 -10.49 -1.70 -4.54
CA THR A 139 -9.85 -1.03 -3.41
C THR A 139 -8.87 -1.97 -2.71
N GLN A 140 -9.23 -3.24 -2.55
CA GLN A 140 -8.34 -4.26 -2.00
C GLN A 140 -7.09 -4.43 -2.87
N GLU A 141 -7.27 -4.65 -4.18
CA GLU A 141 -6.19 -4.84 -5.15
C GLU A 141 -5.23 -3.64 -5.16
N LEU A 142 -5.74 -2.41 -4.99
CA LEU A 142 -4.92 -1.20 -4.89
C LEU A 142 -4.19 -1.09 -3.55
N ILE A 143 -4.87 -1.33 -2.42
CA ILE A 143 -4.25 -1.30 -1.10
C ILE A 143 -3.12 -2.34 -1.02
N ASP A 144 -3.30 -3.52 -1.62
CA ASP A 144 -2.27 -4.56 -1.66
C ASP A 144 -1.02 -4.09 -2.41
N VAL A 145 -1.19 -3.40 -3.55
CA VAL A 145 -0.07 -2.78 -4.30
C VAL A 145 0.64 -1.73 -3.44
N LEU A 146 -0.11 -0.83 -2.78
CA LEU A 146 0.47 0.24 -1.94
C LEU A 146 1.15 -0.28 -0.66
N SER A 147 0.70 -1.43 -0.16
CA SER A 147 1.27 -2.08 1.03
C SER A 147 2.54 -2.87 0.73
N THR A 148 2.88 -3.04 -0.55
CA THR A 148 4.03 -3.84 -0.97
C THR A 148 5.33 -3.09 -0.64
N PRO A 149 6.26 -3.67 0.17
CA PRO A 149 7.46 -2.97 0.64
C PRO A 149 8.41 -2.49 -0.47
N SER A 150 8.38 -3.13 -1.64
CA SER A 150 9.25 -2.79 -2.79
C SER A 150 8.84 -1.50 -3.49
N THR A 151 7.65 -0.96 -3.22
CA THR A 151 7.18 0.26 -3.87
C THR A 151 7.78 1.50 -3.21
N GLN A 152 8.45 2.35 -3.98
CA GLN A 152 8.96 3.64 -3.52
C GLN A 152 7.90 4.73 -3.62
N VAL A 153 6.75 4.54 -2.94
CA VAL A 153 5.66 5.53 -2.96
C VAL A 153 5.88 6.57 -1.86
N LYS A 154 5.86 7.85 -2.22
CA LYS A 154 5.90 8.94 -1.24
C LYS A 154 4.58 9.02 -0.49
N ARG A 155 4.61 9.55 0.74
CA ARG A 155 3.40 9.75 1.56
C ARG A 155 2.33 10.56 0.82
N GLU A 156 2.73 11.67 0.20
CA GLU A 156 1.82 12.53 -0.59
C GLU A 156 1.12 11.77 -1.72
N GLN A 157 1.83 10.86 -2.39
CA GLN A 157 1.29 10.02 -3.45
C GLN A 157 0.27 9.01 -2.90
N VAL A 158 0.56 8.38 -1.76
CA VAL A 158 -0.41 7.48 -1.11
C VAL A 158 -1.68 8.24 -0.77
N VAL A 159 -1.56 9.38 -0.08
CA VAL A 159 -2.71 10.18 0.37
C VAL A 159 -3.54 10.67 -0.83
N LEU A 160 -2.91 11.27 -1.85
CA LEU A 160 -3.60 11.75 -3.04
C LEU A 160 -4.35 10.63 -3.77
N LEU A 161 -3.75 9.45 -3.87
CA LEU A 161 -4.39 8.30 -4.53
C LEU A 161 -5.59 7.79 -3.73
N LEU A 162 -5.46 7.67 -2.41
CA LEU A 162 -6.58 7.23 -1.57
C LEU A 162 -7.73 8.26 -1.59
N LEU A 163 -7.43 9.56 -1.56
CA LEU A 163 -8.43 10.62 -1.71
C LEU A 163 -9.12 10.59 -3.08
N ALA A 164 -8.39 10.24 -4.15
CA ALA A 164 -8.97 10.05 -5.47
C ALA A 164 -9.96 8.88 -5.53
N LEU A 165 -9.75 7.83 -4.73
CA LEU A 165 -10.65 6.67 -4.64
C LEU A 165 -11.91 6.96 -3.83
N GLU A 166 -11.77 7.72 -2.75
CA GLU A 166 -12.90 8.17 -1.93
C GLU A 166 -13.81 9.15 -2.68
N SER A 167 -13.21 9.95 -3.57
CA SER A 167 -13.89 11.01 -4.31
C SER A 167 -14.68 10.50 -5.53
N LYS A 168 -15.66 11.30 -5.97
CA LYS A 168 -16.43 11.07 -7.21
C LYS A 168 -16.45 12.34 -8.06
N GLY A 169 -16.70 12.18 -9.37
CA GLY A 169 -16.84 13.30 -10.30
C GLY A 169 -15.56 14.13 -10.39
N GLU A 170 -15.69 15.46 -10.52
CA GLU A 170 -14.57 16.38 -10.74
C GLU A 170 -13.48 16.34 -9.65
N ALA A 171 -13.86 16.04 -8.41
CA ALA A 171 -12.91 15.92 -7.30
C ALA A 171 -11.93 14.75 -7.53
N GLN A 172 -12.44 13.60 -7.99
CA GLN A 172 -11.61 12.45 -8.33
C GLN A 172 -10.58 12.81 -9.42
N TYR A 173 -11.02 13.44 -10.51
CA TYR A 173 -10.11 13.88 -11.57
C TYR A 173 -9.05 14.86 -11.06
N SER A 174 -9.42 15.78 -10.16
CA SER A 174 -8.50 16.75 -9.58
C SER A 174 -7.41 16.09 -8.72
N PHE A 175 -7.77 15.09 -7.92
CA PHE A 175 -6.79 14.33 -7.12
C PHE A 175 -5.90 13.45 -8.00
N LEU A 176 -6.46 12.80 -9.02
CA LEU A 176 -5.67 12.03 -9.99
C LEU A 176 -4.68 12.91 -10.75
N ALA A 177 -5.10 14.07 -11.25
CA ALA A 177 -4.22 15.01 -11.91
C ALA A 177 -3.04 15.41 -11.00
N LYS A 178 -3.33 15.81 -9.77
CA LYS A 178 -2.29 16.12 -8.76
C LYS A 178 -1.39 14.93 -8.48
N TRP A 179 -1.93 13.71 -8.43
CA TRP A 179 -1.14 12.50 -8.21
C TRP A 179 -0.15 12.27 -9.36
N PHE A 180 -0.59 12.37 -10.61
CA PHE A 180 0.29 12.23 -11.77
C PHE A 180 1.30 13.39 -11.90
N GLU A 181 0.96 14.60 -11.45
CA GLU A 181 1.89 15.74 -11.35
C GLU A 181 3.07 15.47 -10.40
N THR A 182 2.93 14.53 -9.46
CA THR A 182 4.05 14.14 -8.58
C THR A 182 5.11 13.25 -9.27
N ASP A 183 4.95 12.96 -10.56
CA ASP A 183 5.79 12.05 -11.37
C ASP A 183 6.03 10.69 -10.66
N PRO A 184 4.97 9.91 -10.43
CA PRO A 184 5.07 8.61 -9.75
C PRO A 184 5.92 7.62 -10.54
N ASP A 185 6.60 6.70 -9.84
CA ASP A 185 7.39 5.64 -10.49
C ASP A 185 6.53 4.90 -11.55
N PRO A 186 6.94 4.86 -12.82
CA PRO A 186 6.21 4.14 -13.87
C PRO A 186 5.90 2.68 -13.52
N SER A 187 6.78 2.01 -12.77
CA SER A 187 6.58 0.63 -12.33
C SER A 187 5.39 0.53 -11.35
N LEU A 188 5.23 1.51 -10.46
CA LEU A 188 4.09 1.61 -9.55
C LEU A 188 2.80 1.87 -10.33
N VAL A 189 2.80 2.87 -11.23
CA VAL A 189 1.64 3.20 -12.06
C VAL A 189 1.21 1.98 -12.87
N PHE A 190 2.17 1.24 -13.41
CA PHE A 190 1.93 0.03 -14.16
C PHE A 190 1.30 -1.08 -13.30
N ALA A 191 1.84 -1.33 -12.11
CA ALA A 191 1.26 -2.30 -11.17
C ALA A 191 -0.17 -1.91 -10.77
N LEU A 192 -0.42 -0.62 -10.50
CA LEU A 192 -1.75 -0.11 -10.19
C LEU A 192 -2.71 -0.27 -11.38
N LEU A 193 -2.28 0.02 -12.61
CA LEU A 193 -3.09 -0.20 -13.80
C LEU A 193 -3.48 -1.67 -13.94
N LEU A 194 -2.53 -2.59 -13.79
CA LEU A 194 -2.81 -4.03 -13.87
C LEU A 194 -3.76 -4.51 -12.78
N SER A 195 -3.66 -3.94 -11.57
CA SER A 195 -4.55 -4.25 -10.46
C SER A 195 -6.01 -3.87 -10.73
N ARG A 196 -6.27 -2.98 -11.71
CA ARG A 196 -7.60 -2.44 -12.02
C ARG A 196 -8.27 -3.10 -13.22
N ARG A 197 -7.70 -4.20 -13.74
CA ARG A 197 -8.26 -4.96 -14.87
C ARG A 197 -9.67 -5.53 -14.63
N SER A 198 -10.10 -5.61 -13.37
CA SER A 198 -11.40 -6.14 -12.95
C SER A 198 -12.52 -5.07 -12.93
N ILE A 199 -12.18 -3.80 -13.10
CA ILE A 199 -13.13 -2.70 -13.04
C ILE A 199 -13.89 -2.58 -14.37
N GLU A 200 -15.21 -2.70 -14.29
CA GLU A 200 -16.08 -2.48 -15.44
C GLU A 200 -16.42 -0.99 -15.60
N GLY A 201 -16.54 -0.55 -16.86
CA GLY A 201 -16.91 0.82 -17.20
C GLY A 201 -15.71 1.77 -17.33
N LEU A 202 -16.01 3.07 -17.32
CA LEU A 202 -14.98 4.12 -17.45
C LEU A 202 -14.27 4.29 -16.10
N ASP A 203 -12.98 3.96 -16.06
CA ASP A 203 -12.12 4.21 -14.91
C ASP A 203 -11.15 5.37 -15.20
N PRO A 204 -11.34 6.54 -14.58
CA PRO A 204 -10.47 7.70 -14.77
C PRO A 204 -8.99 7.41 -14.48
N PHE A 205 -8.70 6.57 -13.48
CA PHE A 205 -7.32 6.19 -13.17
C PHE A 205 -6.70 5.40 -14.33
N SER A 206 -7.37 4.35 -14.84
CA SER A 206 -6.84 3.56 -15.95
C SER A 206 -6.56 4.38 -17.20
N VAL A 207 -7.42 5.37 -17.50
CA VAL A 207 -7.23 6.28 -18.65
C VAL A 207 -5.96 7.11 -18.48
N GLU A 208 -5.81 7.78 -17.33
CA GLU A 208 -4.64 8.64 -17.07
C GLU A 208 -3.36 7.83 -16.88
N ALA A 209 -3.44 6.65 -16.26
CA ALA A 209 -2.31 5.72 -16.13
C ALA A 209 -1.80 5.26 -17.51
N ALA A 210 -2.70 4.88 -18.42
CA ALA A 210 -2.31 4.50 -19.76
C ALA A 210 -1.64 5.66 -20.51
N ARG A 211 -2.15 6.89 -20.38
CA ARG A 211 -1.54 8.10 -20.96
C ARG A 211 -0.16 8.37 -20.38
N TYR A 212 -0.03 8.32 -19.06
CA TYR A 212 1.22 8.56 -18.35
C TYR A 212 2.31 7.57 -18.78
N LEU A 213 1.95 6.32 -19.07
CA LEU A 213 2.89 5.25 -19.40
C LEU A 213 3.30 5.19 -20.89
N ILE A 214 2.61 5.87 -21.80
CA ILE A 214 2.89 5.80 -23.26
C ILE A 214 4.36 6.11 -23.61
N ASP A 215 4.94 7.09 -22.92
CA ASP A 215 6.31 7.56 -23.18
C ASP A 215 7.33 7.03 -22.16
N LYS A 216 6.92 6.10 -21.27
CA LYS A 216 7.80 5.55 -20.25
C LYS A 216 8.42 4.23 -20.75
N HIS A 217 9.68 4.00 -20.40
CA HIS A 217 10.37 2.75 -20.73
C HIS A 217 10.03 1.67 -19.69
N LEU A 218 9.07 0.82 -20.05
CA LEU A 218 8.72 -0.37 -19.28
C LEU A 218 9.33 -1.62 -19.93
N ALA A 219 9.65 -2.61 -19.09
CA ALA A 219 10.03 -3.95 -19.53
C ALA A 219 9.04 -4.98 -18.95
N PRO A 220 7.77 -4.97 -19.41
CA PRO A 220 6.73 -5.84 -18.87
C PRO A 220 7.01 -7.31 -19.23
N THR A 221 6.63 -8.22 -18.33
CA THR A 221 6.65 -9.67 -18.62
C THR A 221 5.53 -10.05 -19.58
N VAL A 222 5.61 -11.26 -20.15
CA VAL A 222 4.57 -11.78 -21.07
C VAL A 222 3.21 -11.80 -20.39
N GLU A 223 3.14 -12.21 -19.13
CA GLU A 223 1.90 -12.27 -18.33
C GLU A 223 1.31 -10.87 -18.10
N GLN A 224 2.17 -9.88 -17.89
CA GLN A 224 1.76 -8.48 -17.74
C GLN A 224 1.25 -7.90 -19.07
N LEU A 225 1.87 -8.27 -20.19
CA LEU A 225 1.41 -7.88 -21.52
C LEU A 225 0.07 -8.50 -21.87
N GLU A 226 -0.16 -9.76 -21.53
CA GLU A 226 -1.45 -10.43 -21.70
C GLU A 226 -2.54 -9.76 -20.85
N ALA A 227 -2.21 -9.39 -19.60
CA ALA A 227 -3.13 -8.67 -18.73
C ALA A 227 -3.47 -7.25 -19.26
N LEU A 228 -2.50 -6.53 -19.82
CA LEU A 228 -2.76 -5.24 -20.48
C LEU A 228 -3.61 -5.41 -21.74
N ALA A 229 -3.26 -6.38 -22.59
CA ALA A 229 -3.90 -6.61 -23.87
C ALA A 229 -5.38 -7.00 -23.74
N SER A 230 -5.77 -7.54 -22.58
CA SER A 230 -7.14 -7.92 -22.23
C SER A 230 -7.84 -6.92 -21.30
N HIS A 231 -7.22 -5.78 -21.00
CA HIS A 231 -7.74 -4.79 -20.06
C HIS A 231 -9.07 -4.16 -20.56
N PRO A 232 -10.05 -3.86 -19.69
CA PRO A 232 -11.32 -3.22 -20.08
C PRO A 232 -11.13 -1.84 -20.72
N GLU A 233 -10.21 -1.03 -20.18
CA GLU A 233 -9.80 0.25 -20.75
C GLU A 233 -9.07 0.11 -22.10
N ALA A 234 -9.57 0.79 -23.13
CA ALA A 234 -9.05 0.72 -24.50
C ALA A 234 -7.63 1.29 -24.65
N LEU A 235 -7.30 2.37 -23.92
CA LEU A 235 -5.95 2.92 -23.92
C LEU A 235 -4.93 1.97 -23.29
N ALA A 236 -5.33 1.23 -22.25
CA ALA A 236 -4.47 0.21 -21.63
C ALA A 236 -4.21 -0.96 -22.59
N ARG A 237 -5.22 -1.42 -23.35
CA ARG A 237 -5.00 -2.42 -24.41
C ARG A 237 -4.07 -1.92 -25.50
N ALA A 238 -4.26 -0.69 -25.96
CA ALA A 238 -3.40 -0.07 -26.96
C ALA A 238 -1.94 0.01 -26.48
N LEU A 239 -1.72 0.35 -25.20
CA LEU A 239 -0.40 0.30 -24.56
C LEU A 239 0.18 -1.13 -24.59
N GLY A 240 -0.61 -2.16 -24.24
CA GLY A 240 -0.17 -3.56 -24.33
C GLY A 240 0.23 -3.95 -25.76
N TYR A 241 -0.57 -3.58 -26.75
CA TYR A 241 -0.28 -3.84 -28.16
C TYR A 241 0.99 -3.15 -28.66
N GLN A 242 1.36 -1.99 -28.08
CA GLN A 242 2.59 -1.28 -28.41
C GLN A 242 3.82 -2.12 -28.05
N TYR A 243 3.85 -2.71 -26.85
CA TYR A 243 4.99 -3.51 -26.37
C TYR A 243 5.07 -4.94 -26.91
N LEU A 244 3.96 -5.51 -27.38
CA LEU A 244 3.98 -6.86 -27.97
C LEU A 244 4.80 -6.88 -29.26
N ASP A 245 5.78 -7.76 -29.35
CA ASP A 245 6.60 -7.98 -30.54
C ASP A 245 6.12 -9.23 -31.32
N ALA A 246 5.61 -9.03 -32.53
CA ALA A 246 5.11 -10.12 -33.36
C ALA A 246 6.18 -11.13 -33.81
N SER A 247 7.47 -10.78 -33.70
CA SER A 247 8.58 -11.72 -33.95
C SER A 247 8.83 -12.67 -32.77
N VAL A 248 8.33 -12.36 -31.57
CA VAL A 248 8.44 -13.22 -30.39
C VAL A 248 7.24 -14.18 -30.34
N PRO A 249 7.44 -15.52 -30.32
CA PRO A 249 6.34 -16.48 -30.41
C PRO A 249 5.26 -16.33 -29.33
N ALA A 250 5.65 -16.01 -28.09
CA ALA A 250 4.69 -15.80 -27.00
C ALA A 250 3.81 -14.55 -27.23
N HIS A 251 4.42 -13.44 -27.64
CA HIS A 251 3.71 -12.20 -27.95
C HIS A 251 2.80 -12.35 -29.17
N ARG A 252 3.26 -13.09 -30.19
CA ARG A 252 2.47 -13.41 -31.39
C ARG A 252 1.16 -14.09 -31.02
N ARG A 253 1.18 -15.08 -30.13
CA ARG A 253 -0.03 -15.78 -29.66
C ARG A 253 -1.02 -14.81 -28.99
N ILE A 254 -0.52 -13.87 -28.19
CA ILE A 254 -1.36 -12.83 -27.58
C ILE A 254 -2.01 -11.96 -28.67
N LEU A 255 -1.23 -11.48 -29.66
CA LEU A 255 -1.76 -10.68 -30.76
C LEU A 255 -2.83 -11.42 -31.57
N GLU A 256 -2.60 -12.69 -31.91
CA GLU A 256 -3.54 -13.54 -32.64
C GLU A 256 -4.85 -13.75 -31.87
N ALA A 257 -4.76 -14.01 -30.56
CA ALA A 257 -5.93 -14.14 -29.69
C ALA A 257 -6.72 -12.83 -29.60
N MET A 258 -6.03 -11.70 -29.43
CA MET A 258 -6.65 -10.39 -29.24
C MET A 258 -7.35 -9.86 -30.48
N ILE A 259 -6.93 -10.25 -31.69
CA ILE A 259 -7.65 -9.92 -32.93
C ILE A 259 -9.10 -10.45 -32.91
N GLN A 260 -9.35 -11.58 -32.25
CA GLN A 260 -10.70 -12.18 -32.22
C GLN A 260 -11.65 -11.45 -31.27
N VAL A 261 -11.12 -10.85 -30.20
CA VAL A 261 -11.90 -10.28 -29.10
C VAL A 261 -11.87 -8.75 -29.03
N GLU A 262 -10.92 -8.09 -29.71
CA GLU A 262 -10.81 -6.63 -29.69
C GLU A 262 -12.07 -5.96 -30.30
N PRO A 263 -12.77 -5.10 -29.53
CA PRO A 263 -13.97 -4.43 -30.02
C PRO A 263 -13.74 -3.49 -31.21
N SER A 264 -12.57 -2.83 -31.28
CA SER A 264 -12.28 -1.84 -32.32
C SER A 264 -11.79 -2.49 -33.62
N SER A 265 -12.58 -2.38 -34.70
CA SER A 265 -12.19 -2.84 -36.04
C SER A 265 -10.85 -2.25 -36.49
N ARG A 266 -10.67 -0.94 -36.28
CA ARG A 266 -9.43 -0.22 -36.62
C ARG A 266 -8.22 -0.79 -35.87
N VAL A 267 -8.37 -1.17 -34.60
CA VAL A 267 -7.28 -1.78 -33.83
C VAL A 267 -7.01 -3.19 -34.33
N ARG A 268 -8.05 -4.00 -34.58
CA ARG A 268 -7.88 -5.34 -35.19
C ARG A 268 -7.09 -5.30 -36.50
N ASP A 269 -7.37 -4.36 -37.37
CA ASP A 269 -6.65 -4.20 -38.65
C ASP A 269 -5.17 -3.86 -38.42
N ARG A 270 -4.87 -2.99 -37.45
CA ARG A 270 -3.48 -2.68 -37.06
C ARG A 270 -2.74 -3.88 -36.48
N LEU A 271 -3.42 -4.72 -35.69
CA LEU A 271 -2.83 -5.95 -35.15
C LEU A 271 -2.49 -6.95 -36.27
N ARG A 272 -3.39 -7.12 -37.25
CA ARG A 272 -3.13 -7.97 -38.43
C ARG A 272 -1.92 -7.46 -39.22
N GLN A 273 -1.87 -6.17 -39.50
CA GLN A 273 -0.74 -5.55 -40.20
C GLN A 273 0.59 -5.77 -39.44
N LYS A 274 0.57 -5.70 -38.11
CA LYS A 274 1.75 -5.95 -37.27
C LYS A 274 2.25 -7.40 -37.38
N LEU A 275 1.33 -8.38 -37.48
CA LEU A 275 1.67 -9.78 -37.71
C LEU A 275 2.22 -10.03 -39.12
N GLU A 276 1.60 -9.46 -40.15
CA GLU A 276 2.04 -9.59 -41.55
C GLU A 276 3.46 -9.06 -41.76
N LEU A 277 3.76 -7.87 -41.22
CA LEU A 277 5.11 -7.28 -41.30
C LEU A 277 6.18 -8.15 -40.62
N ALA A 278 5.82 -8.87 -39.55
CA ALA A 278 6.74 -9.78 -38.89
C ALA A 278 7.00 -11.04 -39.73
N ASP A 279 5.97 -11.57 -40.40
CA ASP A 279 6.10 -12.72 -41.31
C ASP A 279 7.01 -12.40 -42.51
N GLU A 280 6.89 -11.19 -43.07
CA GLU A 280 7.77 -10.73 -44.14
C GLU A 280 9.24 -10.64 -43.70
N ARG A 281 9.50 -10.13 -42.49
CA ARG A 281 10.85 -10.02 -41.93
C ARG A 281 11.48 -11.39 -41.72
N LEU A 282 10.73 -12.35 -41.18
CA LEU A 282 11.21 -13.72 -40.94
C LEU A 282 11.51 -14.45 -42.26
N LYS A 283 10.64 -14.30 -43.29
CA LYS A 283 10.88 -14.86 -44.63
C LYS A 283 12.10 -14.25 -45.31
N GLY A 284 12.36 -12.96 -45.09
CA GLY A 284 13.53 -12.26 -45.62
C GLY A 284 14.86 -12.69 -44.98
N GLN A 285 14.85 -13.08 -43.70
CA GLN A 285 16.05 -13.55 -42.99
C GLN A 285 16.45 -14.98 -43.37
N GLY A 286 15.50 -15.86 -43.72
CA GLY A 286 15.79 -17.23 -44.19
C GLY A 286 16.32 -17.35 -45.63
N ARG A 287 16.55 -16.23 -46.32
CA ARG A 287 17.04 -16.17 -47.72
C ARG A 287 18.49 -15.66 -47.85
N LYS A 288 19.19 -15.43 -46.74
CA LYS A 288 20.63 -15.12 -46.71
C LYS A 288 21.40 -16.29 -46.14
#